data_AF-A0A2X2J1P3-F1
#
_entry.id   AF-A0A2X2J1P3-F1
#
_cell.length_a   1.000
_cell.length_b   1.000
_cell.length_c   1.000
_cell.angle_alpha   90.00
_cell.angle_beta   90.00
_cell.angle_gamma   90.00
#
_symmetry.space_group_name_H-M   'P 1'
#
loop_
_entity.id
_entity.type
_entity.pdbx_description
1 polymer ?
#
loop_
_entity_poly.entity_id
_entity_poly.type
_entity_poly.pdbx_seq_one_letter_code
_entity_poly.pdbx_strand_id
1 'polypeptide(L)' 'MGRWLAGRLMKELGLVSCQQPTHRYKRGGHEHVAIPNYLERLNRPGNPGD' A
#
# COMPACT_ATOMS: atom_id res chain seq x y z
N MET A 1 -7.24 -5.46 14.71
CA MET A 1 -6.43 -6.69 14.93
C MET A 1 -4.99 -6.43 14.51
N GLY A 2 -4.02 -6.60 15.42
CA GLY A 2 -2.61 -6.26 15.14
C GLY A 2 -1.87 -7.35 14.35
N ARG A 3 -0.77 -6.97 13.69
CA ARG A 3 0.11 -7.89 12.94
C ARG A 3 0.54 -9.11 13.76
N TRP A 4 0.83 -8.90 15.05
CA TRP A 4 1.25 -9.97 15.96
C TRP A 4 0.17 -11.04 16.16
N LEU A 5 -1.08 -10.62 16.40
CA LEU A 5 -2.19 -11.55 16.62
C LEU A 5 -2.49 -12.37 15.35
N ALA A 6 -2.45 -11.73 14.18
CA ALA A 6 -2.62 -12.42 12.91
C ALA A 6 -1.52 -13.47 12.68
N GLY A 7 -0.26 -13.13 12.96
CA GLY A 7 0.86 -14.07 12.83
C GLY A 7 0.76 -15.26 13.79
N ARG A 8 0.31 -15.04 15.03
CA ARG A 8 0.11 -16.11 16.01
C ARG A 8 -0.96 -17.12 15.54
N LEU A 9 -2.11 -16.62 15.10
CA LEU A 9 -3.22 -17.44 14.63
C LEU A 9 -2.86 -18.24 13.37
N MET A 10 -2.13 -17.64 12.42
CA MET A 10 -1.66 -18.36 11.24
C MET A 10 -0.75 -19.55 11.62
N LYS A 11 0.13 -19.36 12.61
CA LYS A 11 0.98 -20.44 13.12
C LYS A 11 0.18 -21.54 13.80
N GLU A 12 -0.80 -21.18 14.65
CA GLU A 12 -1.68 -22.14 15.33
C GLU A 12 -2.51 -22.97 14.34
N LEU A 13 -2.92 -22.38 13.21
CA LEU A 13 -3.72 -23.03 12.18
C LEU A 13 -2.89 -23.69 11.05
N GLY A 14 -1.56 -23.64 11.13
CA GLY A 14 -0.67 -24.18 10.09
C GLY A 14 -0.77 -23.47 8.73
N LEU A 15 -1.22 -22.21 8.72
CA LEU A 15 -1.39 -21.41 7.51
C LEU A 15 -0.09 -20.70 7.13
N VAL A 16 0.25 -20.76 5.83
CA VAL A 16 1.39 -20.06 5.26
C VAL A 16 0.90 -18.90 4.40
N SER A 17 1.56 -17.74 4.51
CA SER A 17 1.24 -16.58 3.67
C SER A 17 1.73 -16.82 2.24
N CYS A 18 0.83 -16.72 1.27
CA CYS A 18 1.18 -16.69 -0.16
C CYS A 18 1.51 -15.26 -0.65
N GLN A 19 1.49 -14.27 0.24
CA GLN A 19 1.77 -12.88 -0.11
C GLN A 19 3.24 -12.74 -0.52
N GLN A 20 3.46 -12.06 -1.62
CA GLN A 20 4.80 -11.73 -2.05
C GLN A 20 5.39 -10.65 -1.15
N PRO A 21 6.66 -10.79 -0.71
CA PRO A 21 7.30 -9.81 0.16
C PRO A 21 7.47 -8.46 -0.55
N THR A 22 7.50 -8.47 -1.88
CA THR A 22 7.62 -7.30 -2.73
C THR A 22 6.35 -7.09 -3.53
N HIS A 23 5.89 -5.84 -3.57
CA HIS A 23 4.78 -5.43 -4.41
C HIS A 23 5.18 -5.52 -5.88
N ARG A 24 4.41 -6.26 -6.69
CA ARG A 24 4.69 -6.44 -8.13
C ARG A 24 4.31 -5.25 -9.00
N TYR A 25 3.46 -4.34 -8.52
CA TYR A 25 3.09 -3.21 -9.35
C TYR A 25 4.23 -2.20 -9.41
N LYS A 26 4.44 -1.66 -10.61
CA LYS A 26 5.34 -0.53 -10.84
C LYS A 26 4.94 0.60 -9.89
N ARG A 27 5.92 1.16 -9.17
CA ARG A 27 5.70 2.41 -8.43
C ARG A 27 5.28 3.47 -9.45
N GLY A 28 4.21 4.20 -9.16
CA GLY A 28 3.76 5.32 -9.99
C GLY A 28 4.89 6.33 -10.15
N GLY A 29 5.04 6.87 -11.36
CA GLY A 29 6.17 7.72 -11.72
C GLY A 29 6.17 8.16 -13.18
N HIS A 30 5.41 7.47 -14.04
CA HIS A 30 4.99 8.02 -15.32
C HIS A 30 3.64 8.72 -15.11
N GLU A 31 3.67 9.97 -14.69
CA GLU A 31 2.52 10.84 -14.89
C GLU A 31 2.19 10.87 -16.38
N HIS A 32 0.92 10.64 -16.70
CA HIS A 32 0.46 10.76 -18.07
C HIS A 32 0.37 12.25 -18.42
N VAL A 33 1.45 12.83 -18.93
CA VAL A 33 1.51 14.28 -19.29
C VAL A 33 0.37 14.70 -20.22
N ALA A 34 -0.12 13.78 -21.06
CA ALA A 34 -1.23 14.01 -21.97
C ALA A 34 -2.63 13.92 -21.32
N ILE A 35 -2.74 13.38 -20.10
CA ILE A 35 -4.01 13.19 -19.39
C ILE A 35 -3.94 13.96 -18.07
N PRO A 36 -4.61 15.12 -17.95
CA PRO A 36 -4.58 15.89 -16.71
C PRO A 36 -5.13 15.08 -15.52
N ASN A 37 -4.34 14.99 -14.44
CA ASN A 37 -4.71 14.30 -13.21
C ASN A 37 -5.56 15.21 -12.31
N TYR A 38 -6.88 15.26 -12.57
CA TYR A 38 -7.79 16.10 -11.78
C TYR A 38 -7.95 15.68 -10.32
N LEU A 39 -7.56 14.43 -9.97
CA LEU A 39 -7.69 13.86 -8.62
C LEU A 39 -6.48 14.15 -7.72
N GLU A 40 -5.35 14.53 -8.30
CA GLU A 40 -4.12 14.87 -7.58
C GLU A 40 -4.31 16.06 -6.64
N ARG A 41 -5.19 16.99 -7.04
CA ARG A 41 -5.53 18.17 -6.25
C ARG A 41 -6.22 17.82 -4.92
N LEU A 42 -6.87 16.66 -4.83
CA LEU A 42 -7.60 16.25 -3.62
C LEU A 42 -6.76 15.37 -2.68
N ASN A 43 -5.78 14.64 -3.22
CA ASN A 43 -5.04 13.61 -2.49
C ASN A 43 -3.62 14.04 -2.09
N ARG A 44 -3.27 15.33 -2.22
CA ARG A 44 -1.99 15.84 -1.71
C ARG A 44 -2.01 15.66 -0.18
N PRO A 45 -1.10 14.87 0.42
CA PRO A 45 -0.97 14.86 1.86
C PRO A 45 -0.63 16.30 2.28
N GLY A 46 -1.48 16.90 3.11
CA GLY A 46 -1.18 18.18 3.74
C GLY A 46 0.16 18.06 4.44
N ASN A 47 1.08 18.98 4.15
CA ASN A 47 2.36 19.05 4.84
C ASN A 47 2.06 19.24 6.33
N PRO A 48 2.43 18.32 7.24
CA PRO A 48 2.25 18.53 8.67
C PRO A 48 3.38 19.45 9.13
N GLY A 49 3.21 20.75 8.93
CA GLY A 49 4.28 21.73 9.14
C GLY A 49 3.87 23.19 9.20
N ASP A 50 2.61 23.50 9.53
CA ASP A 50 2.16 24.81 10.04
C ASP A 50 1.40 24.60 11.36
#